data_AF-A0A947DXL1-F1
#
_entry.id   AF-A0A947DXL1-F1
#
_cell.length_a   1.000
_cell.length_b   1.000
_cell.length_c   1.000
_cell.angle_alpha   90.00
_cell.angle_beta   90.00
_cell.angle_gamma   90.00
#
_symmetry.space_group_name_H-M   'P 1'
#
loop_
_entity.id
_entity.type
_entity.pdbx_description
1 polymer ?
#
loop_
_entity_poly.entity_id
_entity_poly.type
_entity_poly.pdbx_seq_one_letter_code
_entity_poly.pdbx_strand_id
1 'polypeptide(L)'
;MNIRQSGATAVEFALVLVIFLTFLLGILDFSRMLFTWNAANEATRAGARYAVVCDDTENSAQVLSKMQALLPQIQSINLAWVPTNCNAATCEGVTLTITNLDYQWISPIAGLAKLPAIRMPSFSTYLPREVMRKDPNSPAICS
;
A
#
# COMPACT_ATOMS: atom_id res chain seq x y z
N MET A 1 -12.46 26.12 -56.87
CA MET A 1 -11.35 25.90 -55.92
C MET A 1 -11.77 24.83 -54.93
N ASN A 2 -11.39 23.57 -55.16
CA ASN A 2 -11.61 22.48 -54.19
C ASN A 2 -10.34 22.30 -53.36
N ILE A 3 -10.29 22.97 -52.21
CA ILE A 3 -9.21 22.79 -51.24
C ILE A 3 -9.44 21.41 -50.62
N ARG A 4 -8.58 20.44 -50.96
CA ARG A 4 -8.62 19.10 -50.36
C ARG A 4 -8.35 19.22 -48.86
N GLN A 5 -9.34 18.91 -48.02
CA GLN A 5 -9.26 18.87 -46.55
C GLN A 5 -8.43 17.67 -46.02
N SER A 6 -7.44 17.19 -46.77
CA SER A 6 -6.71 15.95 -46.49
C SER A 6 -5.84 15.97 -45.21
N GLY A 7 -5.73 17.13 -44.54
CA GLY A 7 -5.07 17.25 -43.22
C GLY A 7 -6.01 17.62 -42.06
N ALA A 8 -7.23 18.06 -42.33
CA ALA A 8 -8.15 18.52 -41.27
C ALA A 8 -8.60 17.36 -40.37
N THR A 9 -8.90 16.21 -40.98
CA THR A 9 -9.31 14.99 -40.26
C THR A 9 -8.23 14.46 -39.32
N ALA A 10 -6.94 14.60 -39.71
CA ALA A 10 -5.82 14.19 -38.87
C ALA A 10 -5.67 15.08 -37.62
N VAL A 11 -5.93 16.39 -37.76
CA VAL A 11 -5.88 17.34 -36.64
C VAL A 11 -7.07 17.13 -35.68
N GLU A 12 -8.27 16.92 -36.21
CA GLU A 12 -9.46 16.59 -35.41
C GLU A 12 -9.26 15.30 -34.61
N PHE A 13 -8.72 14.25 -35.25
CA PHE A 13 -8.38 13.01 -34.58
C PHE A 13 -7.34 13.21 -33.49
N ALA A 14 -6.29 13.99 -33.74
CA ALA A 14 -5.25 14.27 -32.75
C ALA A 14 -5.82 14.96 -31.50
N LEU A 15 -6.75 15.90 -31.66
CA LEU A 15 -7.37 16.61 -30.55
C LEU A 15 -8.24 15.67 -29.70
N VAL A 16 -9.06 14.82 -30.36
CA VAL A 16 -9.88 13.82 -29.66
C VAL A 16 -9.00 12.78 -28.96
N LEU A 17 -7.92 12.32 -29.61
CA LEU A 17 -6.99 11.35 -29.06
C LEU A 17 -6.33 11.86 -27.77
N VAL A 18 -5.91 13.12 -27.73
CA VAL A 18 -5.32 13.72 -26.52
C VAL A 18 -6.32 13.70 -25.36
N ILE A 19 -7.56 14.10 -25.60
CA ILE A 19 -8.62 14.07 -24.57
C ILE A 19 -8.91 12.62 -24.15
N PHE A 20 -8.97 11.69 -25.09
CA PHE A 20 -9.21 10.29 -24.77
C PHE A 20 -8.10 9.69 -23.90
N LEU A 21 -6.83 9.96 -24.23
CA LEU A 21 -5.68 9.48 -23.46
C LEU A 21 -5.61 10.09 -22.07
N THR A 22 -6.00 11.37 -21.89
CA THR A 22 -6.03 12.00 -20.56
C THR A 22 -7.06 11.33 -19.65
N PHE A 23 -8.26 11.05 -20.16
CA PHE A 23 -9.28 10.31 -19.41
C PHE A 23 -8.85 8.88 -19.12
N LEU A 24 -8.29 8.17 -20.11
CA LEU A 24 -7.84 6.79 -19.93
C LEU A 24 -6.78 6.69 -18.83
N LEU A 25 -5.75 7.55 -18.87
CA LEU A 25 -4.69 7.57 -17.86
C LEU A 25 -5.23 7.97 -16.49
N GLY A 26 -6.16 8.92 -16.41
CA GLY A 26 -6.81 9.30 -15.16
C GLY A 26 -7.59 8.16 -14.51
N ILE A 27 -8.34 7.37 -15.30
CA ILE A 27 -9.09 6.20 -14.81
C ILE A 27 -8.12 5.11 -14.31
N LEU A 28 -7.01 4.89 -15.02
CA LEU A 28 -5.99 3.91 -14.60
C LEU A 28 -5.34 4.30 -13.26
N ASP A 29 -5.00 5.57 -13.08
CA ASP A 29 -4.46 6.06 -11.80
C ASP A 29 -5.47 5.89 -10.66
N PHE A 30 -6.74 6.23 -10.89
CA PHE A 30 -7.77 6.07 -9.87
C PHE A 30 -8.01 4.60 -9.51
N SER A 31 -8.01 3.71 -10.51
CA SER A 31 -8.15 2.27 -10.32
C SER A 31 -7.01 1.71 -9.47
N ARG A 32 -5.78 2.15 -9.74
CA ARG A 32 -4.60 1.78 -8.94
C ARG A 32 -4.69 2.32 -7.52
N MET A 33 -5.14 3.55 -7.32
CA MET A 33 -5.34 4.11 -5.98
C MET A 33 -6.30 3.24 -5.16
N LEU A 34 -7.45 2.87 -5.71
CA LEU A 34 -8.41 1.98 -5.03
C LEU A 34 -7.84 0.58 -4.77
N PHE A 35 -7.06 0.04 -5.71
CA PHE A 35 -6.35 -1.22 -5.48
C PHE A 35 -5.40 -1.11 -4.29
N THR A 36 -4.60 -0.04 -4.21
CA THR A 36 -3.64 0.16 -3.10
C THR A 36 -4.34 0.31 -1.75
N TRP A 37 -5.52 0.93 -1.70
CA TRP A 37 -6.31 1.03 -0.47
C TRP A 37 -6.71 -0.36 0.04
N ASN A 38 -7.31 -1.18 -0.82
CA ASN A 38 -7.73 -2.53 -0.45
C ASN A 38 -6.54 -3.41 -0.08
N ALA A 39 -5.46 -3.29 -0.84
CA ALA A 39 -4.24 -4.04 -0.59
C ALA A 39 -3.62 -3.62 0.76
N ALA A 40 -3.63 -2.33 1.12
CA ALA A 40 -3.12 -1.84 2.41
C ALA A 40 -3.90 -2.40 3.61
N ASN A 41 -5.24 -2.49 3.51
CA ASN A 41 -6.07 -3.16 4.51
C ASN A 41 -5.66 -4.62 4.70
N GLU A 42 -5.52 -5.35 3.60
CA GLU A 42 -5.15 -6.77 3.64
C GLU A 42 -3.72 -6.98 4.16
N ALA A 43 -2.77 -6.13 3.75
CA ALA A 43 -1.40 -6.18 4.24
C ALA A 43 -1.31 -5.89 5.74
N THR A 44 -2.09 -4.95 6.26
CA THR A 44 -2.15 -4.68 7.70
C THR A 44 -2.67 -5.90 8.46
N ARG A 45 -3.71 -6.57 7.93
CA ARG A 45 -4.27 -7.80 8.51
C ARG A 45 -3.28 -8.97 8.48
N ALA A 46 -2.60 -9.18 7.35
CA ALA A 46 -1.59 -10.22 7.19
C ALA A 46 -0.37 -9.95 8.08
N GLY A 47 0.10 -8.70 8.13
CA GLY A 47 1.19 -8.25 9.00
C GLY A 47 0.86 -8.46 10.47
N ALA A 48 -0.36 -8.13 10.92
CA ALA A 48 -0.76 -8.30 12.32
C ALA A 48 -0.80 -9.78 12.72
N ARG A 49 -1.27 -10.66 11.82
CA ARG A 49 -1.25 -12.12 12.04
C ARG A 49 0.18 -12.65 12.16
N TYR A 50 1.06 -12.18 11.29
CA TYR A 50 2.47 -12.55 11.35
C TYR A 50 3.11 -12.04 12.65
N ALA A 51 2.85 -10.79 13.04
CA ALA A 51 3.37 -10.19 14.25
C ALA A 51 2.94 -10.94 15.52
N VAL A 52 1.68 -11.38 15.61
CA VAL A 52 1.17 -12.17 16.75
C VAL A 52 1.90 -13.52 16.91
N VAL A 53 2.34 -14.13 15.81
CA VAL A 53 2.98 -15.45 15.84
C VAL A 53 4.49 -15.34 16.04
N CYS A 54 5.12 -14.40 15.34
CA CYS A 54 6.55 -14.40 15.08
C CYS A 54 7.36 -13.29 15.73
N ASP A 55 6.72 -12.19 16.13
CA ASP A 55 7.47 -10.98 16.46
C ASP A 55 7.88 -10.96 17.94
N ASP A 56 9.17 -11.13 18.17
CA ASP A 56 9.83 -10.65 19.38
C ASP A 56 9.82 -9.12 19.28
N THR A 57 9.39 -8.40 20.32
CA THR A 57 9.10 -6.95 20.35
C THR A 57 10.18 -6.01 19.77
N GLU A 58 11.34 -6.54 19.42
CA GLU A 58 12.52 -5.84 18.88
C GLU A 58 12.69 -6.00 17.35
N ASN A 59 11.97 -6.90 16.66
CA ASN A 59 12.23 -7.24 15.25
C ASN A 59 11.11 -6.88 14.25
N SER A 60 10.64 -5.63 14.33
CA SER A 60 9.63 -5.07 13.42
C SER A 60 10.01 -5.08 11.93
N ALA A 61 11.30 -5.27 11.60
CA ALA A 61 11.80 -5.30 10.24
C ALA A 61 11.29 -6.51 9.43
N GLN A 62 11.13 -7.67 10.08
CA GLN A 62 10.57 -8.85 9.41
C GLN A 62 9.09 -8.67 9.09
N VAL A 63 8.33 -8.06 10.00
CA VAL A 63 6.92 -7.73 9.76
C VAL A 63 6.78 -6.80 8.56
N LEU A 64 7.63 -5.77 8.48
CA LEU A 64 7.67 -4.85 7.35
C LEU A 64 7.99 -5.58 6.03
N SER A 65 8.97 -6.49 6.01
CA SER A 65 9.33 -7.21 4.78
C SER A 65 8.20 -8.11 4.26
N LYS A 66 7.46 -8.77 5.16
CA LYS A 66 6.26 -9.55 4.79
C LYS A 66 5.15 -8.64 4.25
N MET A 67 4.94 -7.46 4.84
CA MET A 67 3.98 -6.48 4.32
C MET A 67 4.41 -5.92 2.96
N GLN A 68 5.71 -5.72 2.75
CA GLN A 68 6.28 -5.25 1.48
C GLN A 68 6.10 -6.26 0.33
N ALA A 69 5.98 -7.56 0.63
CA ALA A 69 5.63 -8.55 -0.39
C ALA A 69 4.22 -8.34 -0.99
N LEU A 70 3.31 -7.71 -0.24
CA LEU A 70 1.97 -7.34 -0.70
C LEU A 70 1.93 -5.90 -1.24
N LEU A 71 2.60 -4.96 -0.55
CA LEU A 71 2.70 -3.55 -0.93
C LEU A 71 4.14 -3.05 -0.79
N PRO A 72 4.93 -3.05 -1.87
CA PRO A 72 6.34 -2.66 -1.81
C PRO A 72 6.55 -1.17 -1.48
N GLN A 73 5.50 -0.35 -1.59
CA GLN A 73 5.52 1.08 -1.33
C GLN A 73 5.39 1.44 0.17
N ILE A 74 5.20 0.46 1.06
CA ILE A 74 5.18 0.71 2.51
C ILE A 74 6.60 0.98 3.00
N GLN A 75 6.80 2.16 3.60
CA GLN A 75 8.11 2.58 4.12
C GLN A 75 8.22 2.43 5.64
N SER A 76 7.13 2.64 6.37
CA SER A 76 7.13 2.63 7.83
C SER A 76 5.87 2.00 8.39
N ILE A 77 6.06 1.24 9.47
CA ILE A 77 4.99 0.66 10.28
C ILE A 77 5.24 1.01 11.74
N ASN A 78 4.16 1.09 12.51
CA ASN A 78 4.21 1.25 13.95
C ASN A 78 3.46 0.09 14.62
N LEU A 79 4.15 -0.61 15.52
CA LEU A 79 3.66 -1.75 16.28
C LEU A 79 3.46 -1.31 17.72
N ALA A 80 2.20 -1.26 18.15
CA ALA A 80 1.85 -0.94 19.53
C ALA A 80 1.43 -2.22 20.26
N TRP A 81 2.30 -2.68 21.16
CA TRP A 81 2.05 -3.85 21.99
C TRP A 81 1.26 -3.50 23.25
N VAL A 82 0.37 -4.40 23.66
CA VAL A 82 -0.47 -4.26 24.85
C VAL A 82 -0.21 -5.45 25.77
N PRO A 83 0.04 -5.27 27.08
CA PRO A 83 0.24 -3.99 27.78
C PRO A 83 1.56 -3.29 27.44
N THR A 84 1.66 -1.98 27.63
CA THR A 84 2.88 -1.20 27.32
C THR A 84 4.11 -1.75 28.05
N ASN A 85 5.26 -1.81 27.37
CA ASN A 85 6.51 -2.40 27.86
C ASN A 85 6.42 -3.91 28.18
N CYS A 86 5.57 -4.64 27.46
CA CYS A 86 5.57 -6.10 27.53
C CYS A 86 6.75 -6.71 26.74
N ASN A 87 7.06 -7.96 27.04
CA ASN A 87 8.03 -8.77 26.31
C ASN A 87 7.31 -9.95 25.63
N ALA A 88 8.04 -10.76 24.86
CA ALA A 88 7.49 -11.92 24.15
C ALA A 88 6.68 -12.87 25.06
N ALA A 89 6.96 -12.93 26.37
CA ALA A 89 6.22 -13.74 27.32
C ALA A 89 4.95 -13.06 27.88
N THR A 90 4.90 -11.74 27.97
CA THR A 90 3.82 -11.00 28.66
C THR A 90 2.86 -10.21 27.77
N CYS A 91 3.16 -10.00 26.49
CA CYS A 91 2.27 -9.23 25.60
C CYS A 91 0.92 -9.93 25.34
N GLU A 92 -0.20 -9.28 25.54
CA GLU A 92 -1.54 -9.86 25.30
C GLU A 92 -2.06 -9.62 23.88
N GLY A 93 -1.52 -8.63 23.16
CA GLY A 93 -1.91 -8.35 21.78
C GLY A 93 -1.07 -7.26 21.12
N VAL A 94 -1.27 -7.10 19.83
CA VAL A 94 -0.56 -6.13 18.99
C VAL A 94 -1.53 -5.34 18.14
N THR A 95 -1.30 -4.03 18.07
CA THR A 95 -1.92 -3.15 17.08
C THR A 95 -0.87 -2.79 16.05
N LEU A 96 -1.08 -3.22 14.81
CA LEU A 96 -0.22 -2.87 13.70
C LEU A 96 -0.83 -1.70 12.95
N THR A 97 -0.05 -0.64 12.76
CA THR A 97 -0.46 0.56 12.05
C THR A 97 0.51 0.87 10.91
N ILE A 98 0.00 1.17 9.72
CA ILE A 98 0.82 1.68 8.60
C ILE A 98 0.92 3.20 8.72
N THR A 99 2.14 3.74 8.71
CA THR A 99 2.40 5.17 8.78
C THR A 99 2.98 5.69 7.45
N ASN A 100 2.63 6.92 7.08
CA ASN A 100 3.17 7.63 5.91
C ASN A 100 3.05 6.85 4.58
N LEU A 101 1.85 6.34 4.30
CA LEU A 101 1.54 5.74 2.99
C LEU A 101 1.07 6.83 2.03
N ASP A 102 1.98 7.29 1.17
CA ASP A 102 1.68 8.30 0.16
C ASP A 102 1.46 7.63 -1.20
N TYR A 103 0.32 7.92 -1.84
CA TYR A 103 0.07 7.47 -3.21
C TYR A 103 0.82 8.36 -4.20
N GLN A 104 1.69 7.76 -5.01
CA GLN A 104 2.35 8.46 -6.12
C GLN A 104 1.61 8.19 -7.43
N TRP A 105 1.26 9.27 -8.12
CA TRP A 105 0.69 9.20 -9.46
C TRP A 105 1.71 8.66 -10.45
N ILE A 106 1.29 7.74 -11.33
CA ILE A 106 2.17 7.23 -12.39
C ILE A 106 1.92 7.95 -13.72
N SER A 107 0.74 8.57 -13.92
CA SER A 107 0.50 9.27 -15.18
C SER A 107 1.43 10.48 -15.37
N PRO A 108 2.00 10.65 -16.57
CA PRO A 108 2.81 11.82 -16.89
C PRO A 108 2.05 13.13 -16.72
N ILE A 109 0.71 13.12 -16.92
CA ILE A 109 -0.14 14.30 -16.79
C ILE A 109 -0.17 14.79 -15.34
N ALA A 110 -0.31 13.88 -14.37
CA ALA A 110 -0.29 14.25 -12.95
C ALA A 110 1.10 14.76 -12.51
N GLY A 111 2.17 14.16 -13.04
CA GLY A 111 3.55 14.62 -12.82
C GLY A 111 3.83 16.00 -13.44
N LEU A 112 3.38 16.24 -14.68
CA LEU A 112 3.51 17.52 -15.38
C LEU A 112 2.66 18.62 -14.71
N ALA A 113 1.47 18.27 -14.21
CA ALA A 113 0.60 19.16 -13.45
C ALA A 113 1.05 19.36 -11.99
N LYS A 114 2.16 18.72 -11.55
CA LYS A 114 2.68 18.75 -10.18
C LYS A 114 1.59 18.52 -9.13
N LEU A 115 0.70 17.57 -9.37
CA LEU A 115 -0.35 17.24 -8.41
C LEU A 115 0.30 16.70 -7.12
N PRO A 116 -0.11 17.19 -5.94
CA PRO A 116 0.43 16.69 -4.69
C PRO A 116 0.12 15.20 -4.53
N ALA A 117 1.01 14.47 -3.86
CA ALA A 117 0.74 13.09 -3.45
C ALA A 117 -0.52 13.05 -2.58
N ILE A 118 -1.40 12.09 -2.84
CA ILE A 118 -2.57 11.89 -1.98
C ILE A 118 -2.11 11.14 -0.74
N ARG A 119 -2.23 11.78 0.43
CA ARG A 119 -2.02 11.12 1.71
C ARG A 119 -3.15 10.12 1.92
N MET A 120 -2.79 8.85 2.02
CA MET A 120 -3.76 7.82 2.37
C MET A 120 -4.09 7.90 3.87
N PRO A 121 -5.30 7.48 4.29
CA PRO A 121 -5.59 7.32 5.71
C PRO A 121 -4.68 6.27 6.33
N SER A 122 -4.46 6.37 7.64
CA SER A 122 -3.74 5.34 8.37
C SER A 122 -4.59 4.06 8.45
N PHE A 123 -3.97 2.92 8.15
CA PHE A 123 -4.58 1.60 8.28
C PHE A 123 -4.07 0.93 9.54
N SER A 124 -4.98 0.41 10.37
CA SER A 124 -4.64 -0.23 11.62
C SER A 124 -5.47 -1.48 11.88
N THR A 125 -4.82 -2.54 12.37
CA THR A 125 -5.49 -3.78 12.77
C THR A 125 -4.95 -4.26 14.11
N TYR A 126 -5.85 -4.54 15.04
CA TYR A 126 -5.54 -5.16 16.34
C TYR A 126 -5.83 -6.66 16.30
N LEU A 127 -4.87 -7.47 16.74
CA LEU A 127 -5.06 -8.89 17.00
C LEU A 127 -4.55 -9.25 18.41
N PRO A 128 -5.28 -10.10 19.16
CA PRO A 128 -4.81 -10.66 20.42
C PRO A 128 -3.71 -11.72 20.17
N ARG A 129 -2.88 -11.94 21.18
CA ARG A 129 -1.79 -12.90 21.13
C ARG A 129 -2.32 -14.33 21.32
N GLU A 130 -2.18 -15.17 20.30
CA GLU A 130 -2.64 -16.56 20.39
C GLU A 130 -1.54 -17.56 20.79
N VAL A 131 -0.30 -17.49 20.26
CA VAL A 131 0.69 -18.57 20.49
C VAL A 131 2.19 -18.22 20.52
N MET A 132 2.61 -16.96 20.30
CA MET A 132 4.02 -16.47 20.27
C MET A 132 5.11 -17.52 20.49
N ARG A 133 5.58 -18.12 19.39
CA ARG A 133 6.74 -19.01 19.38
C ARG A 133 6.69 -20.25 20.28
N LYS A 134 5.52 -20.54 20.87
CA LYS A 134 5.31 -21.70 21.73
C LYS A 134 5.05 -22.97 20.91
N ASP A 135 4.81 -22.82 19.61
CA ASP A 135 4.75 -23.92 18.67
C ASP A 135 6.17 -24.40 18.28
N PRO A 136 6.43 -25.72 18.23
CA PRO A 136 7.74 -26.27 17.88
C PRO A 136 8.26 -25.85 16.49
N ASN A 137 7.37 -25.43 15.58
CA ASN A 137 7.69 -25.07 14.20
C ASN A 137 7.86 -23.57 13.97
N SER A 138 7.64 -22.75 14.99
CA SER A 138 7.75 -21.30 14.91
C SER A 138 9.06 -20.78 14.30
N PRO A 139 10.25 -21.33 14.61
CA PRO A 139 11.48 -20.86 13.98
C PRO A 139 11.52 -21.03 12.45
N ALA A 140 10.73 -21.93 11.86
CA ALA A 140 10.60 -22.08 10.41
C ALA A 140 9.58 -21.12 9.78
N ILE A 141 8.59 -20.67 10.56
CA ILE A 141 7.55 -19.73 10.11
C ILE A 141 8.04 -18.28 10.22
N CYS A 142 8.91 -18.03 11.20
CA CYS A 142 9.38 -16.71 11.62
C CYS A 142 10.80 -16.36 11.12
N SER A 143 11.39 -17.21 10.28
CA SER A 143 12.65 -16.93 9.56
C SER A 143 12.44 -16.01 8.35
#